data_AF-A0A0E2NH59-F1
#
_entry.id   AF-A0A0E2NH59-F1
#
_cell.length_a   1.000
_cell.length_b   1.000
_cell.length_c   1.000
_cell.angle_alpha   90.00
_cell.angle_beta   90.00
_cell.angle_gamma   90.00
#
_symmetry.space_group_name_H-M   'P 1'
#
loop_
_entity.id
_entity.type
_entity.pdbx_description
1 polymer ?
#
loop_
_entity_poly.entity_id
_entity_poly.type
_entity_poly.pdbx_seq_one_letter_code
_entity_poly.pdbx_strand_id
1 'polypeptide(L)'
;MKLHIFQSDKGDCLLLEGAEDGRVLCDGGMSSSMKNSVREELSKLRKQGAKLDYVYVSHIDQDHISGVLQLLEDELEWRLFDYHTANGTPIREPKVPRPPEIGGIWHNAFRDQVGDNSGDIENLLAAAAPALLATSAPQLVDLGEAMQQIAVSIPEAIKVSRYASAELLNIPVNKLPRSREKPKLLMYREGRNPSRSDRCVSPLSVRRRPSWRR
;
A
#
# COMPACT_ATOMS: atom_id res chain seq x y z
N MET A 1 -16.00 13.12 -5.11
CA MET A 1 -15.25 11.88 -4.86
C MET A 1 -15.34 11.03 -6.10
N LYS A 2 -14.22 10.51 -6.59
CA LYS A 2 -14.16 9.57 -7.72
C LYS A 2 -13.56 8.26 -7.22
N LEU A 3 -14.11 7.14 -7.70
CA LEU A 3 -13.59 5.80 -7.45
C LEU A 3 -13.12 5.25 -8.79
N HIS A 4 -11.85 4.87 -8.85
CA HIS A 4 -11.25 4.18 -9.98
C HIS A 4 -11.03 2.73 -9.56
N ILE A 5 -11.62 1.80 -10.31
CA ILE A 5 -11.49 0.36 -10.08
C ILE A 5 -10.53 -0.17 -11.14
N PHE A 6 -9.43 -0.78 -10.71
CA PHE A 6 -8.46 -1.38 -11.61
C PHE A 6 -8.67 -2.89 -11.72
N GLN A 7 -8.20 -3.47 -12.82
CA GLN A 7 -8.09 -4.92 -12.93
C GLN A 7 -6.99 -5.40 -11.98
N SER A 8 -7.33 -6.29 -11.05
CA SER A 8 -6.43 -6.80 -9.99
C SER A 8 -6.00 -8.25 -10.18
N ASP A 9 -6.62 -8.98 -11.11
CA ASP A 9 -6.55 -10.45 -11.33
C ASP A 9 -7.13 -11.24 -10.17
N LYS A 10 -6.54 -11.08 -8.99
CA LYS A 10 -7.09 -11.52 -7.71
C LYS A 10 -7.05 -10.36 -6.72
N GLY A 11 -7.84 -10.43 -5.66
CA GLY A 11 -7.96 -9.38 -4.65
C GLY A 11 -8.46 -8.05 -5.24
N ASP A 12 -8.07 -6.94 -4.62
CA ASP A 12 -8.59 -5.61 -4.94
C ASP A 12 -7.48 -4.62 -5.34
N CYS A 13 -7.82 -3.67 -6.20
CA CYS A 13 -6.98 -2.49 -6.47
C CYS A 13 -7.85 -1.29 -6.85
N LEU A 14 -7.95 -0.32 -5.94
CA LEU A 14 -8.86 0.81 -6.06
C LEU A 14 -8.12 2.11 -5.81
N LEU A 15 -8.36 3.14 -6.63
CA LEU A 15 -7.91 4.50 -6.35
C LEU A 15 -9.10 5.38 -5.96
N LEU A 16 -9.05 5.92 -4.75
CA LEU A 16 -9.99 6.91 -4.23
C LEU A 16 -9.42 8.31 -4.48
N GLU A 17 -10.17 9.13 -5.20
CA GLU A 17 -9.87 10.55 -5.37
C GLU A 17 -10.92 11.43 -4.66
N GLY A 18 -10.46 12.20 -3.69
CA GLY A 18 -11.24 13.19 -2.94
C GLY A 18 -11.54 14.45 -3.76
N ALA A 19 -12.42 15.31 -3.22
CA ALA A 19 -12.75 16.59 -3.86
C ALA A 19 -11.61 17.62 -3.78
N GLU A 20 -10.71 17.48 -2.81
CA GLU A 20 -9.55 18.37 -2.57
C GLU A 20 -8.23 17.70 -2.99
N ASP A 21 -8.22 16.97 -4.10
CA ASP A 21 -7.04 16.28 -4.65
C ASP A 21 -6.39 15.20 -3.75
N GLY A 22 -7.06 14.80 -2.68
CA GLY A 22 -6.63 13.68 -1.85
C GLY A 22 -6.70 12.36 -2.62
N ARG A 23 -5.61 11.58 -2.67
CA ARG A 23 -5.53 10.32 -3.42
C ARG A 23 -5.07 9.17 -2.54
N VAL A 24 -5.89 8.14 -2.43
CA VAL A 24 -5.55 6.92 -1.68
C VAL A 24 -5.66 5.73 -2.61
N LEU A 25 -4.56 5.00 -2.78
CA LEU A 25 -4.59 3.68 -3.40
C LEU A 25 -4.93 2.66 -2.30
N CYS A 26 -5.99 1.89 -2.49
CA CYS A 26 -6.40 0.80 -1.63
C CYS A 26 -6.08 -0.52 -2.33
N ASP A 27 -5.13 -1.25 -1.75
CA ASP A 27 -4.55 -2.49 -2.27
C ASP A 27 -3.92 -2.36 -3.66
N GLY A 28 -3.14 -3.37 -4.04
CA GLY A 28 -2.37 -3.38 -5.28
C GLY A 28 -2.80 -4.44 -6.29
N GLY A 29 -3.69 -5.36 -5.92
CA GLY A 29 -3.93 -6.57 -6.69
C GLY A 29 -2.68 -7.45 -6.81
N MET A 30 -2.71 -8.35 -7.80
CA MET A 30 -1.53 -9.12 -8.21
C MET A 30 -0.45 -8.24 -8.85
N SER A 31 0.83 -8.60 -8.66
CA SER A 31 1.96 -7.89 -9.29
C SER A 31 1.90 -7.90 -10.83
N SER A 32 1.33 -8.94 -11.43
CA SER A 32 1.07 -9.03 -12.88
C SER A 32 0.13 -7.92 -13.35
N SER A 33 -0.99 -7.72 -12.64
CA SER A 33 -1.95 -6.66 -12.92
C SER A 33 -1.35 -5.27 -12.74
N MET A 34 -0.55 -5.06 -11.69
CA MET A 34 0.18 -3.81 -11.50
C MET A 34 1.08 -3.49 -12.69
N LYS A 35 1.85 -4.47 -13.19
CA LYS A 35 2.74 -4.32 -14.36
C LYS A 35 1.98 -4.02 -15.65
N ASN A 36 0.89 -4.74 -15.87
CA ASN A 36 0.22 -4.78 -17.18
C ASN A 36 -0.84 -3.70 -17.36
N SER A 37 -1.40 -3.16 -16.27
CA SER A 37 -2.59 -2.30 -16.37
C SER A 37 -2.58 -1.12 -15.40
N VAL A 38 -2.16 -1.31 -14.14
CA VAL A 38 -2.35 -0.27 -13.11
C VAL A 38 -1.25 0.80 -13.14
N ARG A 39 0.02 0.42 -13.27
CA ARG A 39 1.15 1.36 -13.14
C ARG A 39 1.15 2.46 -14.18
N GLU A 40 0.68 2.18 -15.40
CA GLU A 40 0.60 3.18 -16.47
C GLU A 40 -0.37 4.29 -16.09
N GLU A 41 -1.55 3.94 -15.57
CA GLU A 41 -2.54 4.90 -15.08
C GLU A 41 -2.00 5.68 -13.87
N LEU A 42 -1.37 5.00 -12.91
CA LEU A 42 -0.76 5.67 -11.76
C LEU A 42 0.36 6.64 -12.16
N SER A 43 1.16 6.31 -13.17
CA SER A 43 2.26 7.18 -13.63
C SER A 43 1.77 8.52 -14.18
N LYS A 44 0.54 8.56 -14.70
CA LYS A 44 -0.08 9.81 -15.19
C LYS A 44 -0.22 10.83 -14.07
N LEU A 45 -0.45 10.37 -12.83
CA LEU A 45 -0.50 11.25 -11.65
C LEU A 45 0.83 11.99 -11.49
N ARG A 46 1.98 11.30 -11.58
CA ARG A 46 3.28 11.96 -11.50
C ARG A 46 3.47 12.98 -12.61
N LYS A 47 3.13 12.61 -13.85
CA LYS A 47 3.24 13.50 -15.02
C LYS A 47 2.40 14.78 -14.87
N GLN A 48 1.32 14.71 -14.09
CA GLN A 48 0.45 15.84 -13.74
C GLN A 48 0.90 16.59 -12.49
N GLY A 49 2.03 16.22 -11.88
CA GLY A 49 2.49 16.80 -10.60
C GLY A 49 1.67 16.35 -9.39
N ALA A 50 0.82 15.32 -9.54
CA ALA A 50 0.04 14.72 -8.47
C ALA A 50 0.78 13.54 -7.83
N LYS A 51 0.34 13.17 -6.63
CA LYS A 51 0.90 12.08 -5.83
C LYS A 51 -0.19 11.24 -5.19
N LEU A 52 0.20 10.06 -4.69
CA LEU A 52 -0.62 9.31 -3.74
C LEU A 52 -0.34 9.86 -2.35
N ASP A 53 -1.38 10.31 -1.64
CA ASP A 53 -1.24 10.71 -0.24
C ASP A 53 -0.95 9.49 0.62
N TYR A 54 -1.68 8.41 0.38
CA TYR A 54 -1.52 7.15 1.07
C TYR A 54 -1.69 5.96 0.13
N VAL A 55 -0.93 4.91 0.39
CA VAL A 55 -1.25 3.54 -0.04
C VAL A 55 -1.75 2.80 1.20
N TYR A 56 -2.98 2.31 1.15
CA TYR A 56 -3.60 1.48 2.16
C TYR A 56 -3.55 0.03 1.70
N VAL A 57 -3.06 -0.86 2.55
CA VAL A 57 -3.05 -2.30 2.34
C VAL A 57 -3.91 -2.94 3.42
N SER A 58 -4.99 -3.59 3.01
CA SER A 58 -6.00 -4.17 3.88
C SER A 58 -5.45 -5.35 4.69
N HIS A 59 -4.76 -6.26 4.01
CA HIS A 59 -4.06 -7.40 4.58
C HIS A 59 -2.86 -7.83 3.73
N ILE A 60 -2.06 -8.76 4.24
CA ILE A 60 -0.82 -9.16 3.58
C ILE A 60 -1.01 -10.17 2.45
N ASP A 61 -2.20 -10.75 2.27
CA ASP A 61 -2.41 -11.75 1.22
C ASP A 61 -1.89 -11.25 -0.14
N GLN A 62 -1.27 -12.18 -0.88
CA GLN A 62 -0.48 -11.88 -2.07
C GLN A 62 -1.28 -11.07 -3.09
N ASP A 63 -2.56 -11.36 -3.22
CA ASP A 63 -3.48 -10.69 -4.14
C ASP A 63 -3.89 -9.28 -3.72
N HIS A 64 -3.40 -8.77 -2.59
CA HIS A 64 -3.54 -7.37 -2.18
C HIS A 64 -2.18 -6.66 -2.08
N ILE A 65 -1.16 -7.31 -1.54
CA ILE A 65 0.14 -6.67 -1.28
C ILE A 65 1.11 -6.73 -2.45
N SER A 66 1.02 -7.74 -3.33
CA SER A 66 2.04 -8.00 -4.35
C SER A 66 2.14 -6.86 -5.37
N GLY A 67 1.00 -6.26 -5.76
CA GLY A 67 0.98 -5.08 -6.60
C GLY A 67 1.57 -3.84 -5.92
N VAL A 68 1.37 -3.66 -4.61
CA VAL A 68 2.00 -2.57 -3.86
C VAL A 68 3.51 -2.76 -3.79
N LEU A 69 3.98 -3.99 -3.53
CA LEU A 69 5.39 -4.32 -3.59
C LEU A 69 5.98 -3.96 -4.95
N GLN A 70 5.30 -4.34 -6.04
CA GLN A 70 5.74 -4.00 -7.39
C GLN A 70 5.84 -2.48 -7.62
N LEU A 71 4.87 -1.70 -7.12
CA LEU A 71 4.89 -0.24 -7.22
C LEU A 71 6.11 0.37 -6.51
N LEU A 72 6.51 -0.20 -5.36
CA LEU A 72 7.70 0.24 -4.61
C LEU A 72 9.01 -0.17 -5.30
N GLU A 73 9.06 -1.36 -5.90
CA GLU A 73 10.20 -1.80 -6.72
C GLU A 73 10.40 -0.86 -7.92
N ASP A 74 9.33 -0.51 -8.62
CA ASP A 74 9.36 0.42 -9.75
C ASP A 74 9.90 1.81 -9.30
N GLU A 75 9.47 2.34 -8.15
CA GLU A 75 9.98 3.62 -7.61
C GLU A 75 11.46 3.51 -7.17
N LEU A 76 11.86 2.39 -6.59
CA LEU A 76 13.25 2.14 -6.20
C LEU A 76 14.17 2.11 -7.42
N GLU A 77 13.76 1.47 -8.52
CA GLU A 77 14.52 1.44 -9.78
C GLU A 77 14.81 2.87 -10.28
N TRP A 78 13.79 3.74 -10.26
CA TRP A 78 13.93 5.15 -10.61
C TRP A 78 14.83 5.93 -9.67
N ARG A 79 14.75 5.69 -8.34
CA ARG A 79 15.64 6.36 -7.38
C ARG A 79 17.09 5.95 -7.53
N LEU A 80 17.35 4.68 -7.82
CA LEU A 80 18.70 4.21 -8.10
C LEU A 80 19.26 4.88 -9.36
N PHE A 81 18.46 4.96 -10.42
CA PHE A 81 18.82 5.67 -11.64
C PHE A 81 19.14 7.16 -11.37
N ASP A 82 18.27 7.86 -10.64
CA ASP A 82 18.48 9.26 -10.27
C ASP A 82 19.76 9.46 -9.45
N TYR A 83 20.02 8.59 -8.46
CA TYR A 83 21.22 8.63 -7.62
C TYR A 83 22.50 8.45 -8.44
N HIS A 84 22.53 7.44 -9.31
CA HIS A 84 23.67 7.15 -10.16
C HIS A 84 23.94 8.27 -11.17
N THR A 85 22.87 8.83 -11.75
CA THR A 85 22.94 9.96 -12.68
C THR A 85 23.50 11.21 -11.98
N ALA A 86 23.02 11.52 -10.76
CA ALA A 86 23.51 12.65 -9.97
C ALA A 86 24.98 12.51 -9.53
N ASN A 87 25.44 11.26 -9.32
CA ASN A 87 26.81 10.95 -8.89
C ASN A 87 27.77 10.64 -10.06
N GLY A 88 27.37 10.89 -11.32
CA GLY A 88 28.25 10.73 -12.48
C GLY A 88 28.57 9.27 -12.84
N THR A 89 27.76 8.31 -12.38
CA THR A 89 27.88 6.87 -12.72
C THR A 89 26.59 6.37 -13.37
N PRO A 90 26.15 6.96 -14.50
CA PRO A 90 24.83 6.69 -15.06
C PRO A 90 24.66 5.20 -15.37
N ILE A 91 23.60 4.63 -14.83
CA ILE A 91 23.15 3.28 -15.15
C ILE A 91 22.08 3.33 -16.23
N ARG A 92 21.67 2.16 -16.71
CA ARG A 92 20.60 2.05 -17.70
C ARG A 92 19.29 2.65 -17.16
N GLU A 93 18.64 3.48 -17.98
CA GLU A 93 17.33 4.06 -17.66
C GLU A 93 16.27 2.96 -17.47
N PRO A 94 15.42 3.06 -16.43
CA PRO A 94 14.31 2.14 -16.22
C PRO A 94 13.38 2.11 -17.43
N LYS A 95 12.94 0.91 -17.82
CA LYS A 95 11.94 0.75 -18.91
C LYS A 95 10.49 0.87 -18.43
N VAL A 96 10.31 1.03 -17.12
CA VAL A 96 9.00 1.06 -16.47
C VAL A 96 8.56 2.51 -16.28
N PRO A 97 7.27 2.83 -16.44
CA PRO A 97 6.78 4.18 -16.19
C PRO A 97 7.01 4.56 -14.73
N ARG A 98 7.44 5.80 -14.47
CA ARG A 98 7.76 6.23 -13.11
C ARG A 98 6.49 6.32 -12.24
N PRO A 99 6.41 5.57 -11.12
CA PRO A 99 5.27 5.61 -10.20
C PRO A 99 5.05 7.00 -9.59
N PRO A 100 3.84 7.38 -9.16
CA PRO A 100 3.62 8.60 -8.39
C PRO A 100 4.36 8.58 -7.06
N GLU A 101 4.66 9.77 -6.53
CA GLU A 101 5.19 9.86 -5.17
C GLU A 101 4.17 9.31 -4.17
N ILE A 102 4.66 8.64 -3.13
CA ILE A 102 3.84 8.03 -2.08
C ILE A 102 4.09 8.79 -0.78
N GLY A 103 3.06 9.44 -0.26
CA GLY A 103 3.13 10.24 0.97
C GLY A 103 3.18 9.41 2.26
N GLY A 104 2.69 8.17 2.22
CA GLY A 104 2.73 7.24 3.33
C GLY A 104 2.11 5.88 2.96
N ILE A 105 2.43 4.86 3.74
CA ILE A 105 1.83 3.52 3.61
C ILE A 105 1.14 3.17 4.93
N TRP A 106 -0.07 2.66 4.82
CA TRP A 106 -0.81 2.07 5.92
C TRP A 106 -0.92 0.58 5.65
N HIS A 107 -0.22 -0.22 6.43
CA HIS A 107 -0.40 -1.67 6.41
C HIS A 107 -0.30 -2.21 7.82
N ASN A 108 -1.14 -3.19 8.15
CA ASN A 108 -0.95 -3.95 9.37
C ASN A 108 0.11 -5.01 9.04
N ALA A 109 1.36 -4.78 9.43
CA ALA A 109 2.42 -5.73 9.16
C ALA A 109 2.09 -7.03 9.90
N PHE A 110 2.07 -8.17 9.20
CA PHE A 110 1.97 -9.49 9.83
C PHE A 110 3.00 -9.66 10.97
N ARG A 111 4.21 -9.11 10.79
CA ARG A 111 5.26 -9.08 11.81
C ARG A 111 4.83 -8.38 13.11
N ASP A 112 3.99 -7.35 13.05
CA ASP A 112 3.45 -6.69 14.25
C ASP A 112 2.46 -7.60 15.01
N GLN A 113 1.92 -8.62 14.36
CA GLN A 113 1.00 -9.60 14.95
C GLN A 113 1.72 -10.88 15.43
N VAL A 114 2.76 -11.34 14.73
CA VAL A 114 3.45 -12.61 15.03
C VAL A 114 4.83 -12.47 15.68
N GLY A 115 5.38 -11.25 15.78
CA GLY A 115 6.68 -10.99 16.41
C GLY A 115 7.84 -11.69 15.70
N ASP A 116 8.79 -12.23 16.47
CA ASP A 116 10.00 -12.89 15.96
C ASP A 116 9.73 -14.29 15.37
N ASN A 117 8.51 -14.83 15.54
CA ASN A 117 8.13 -16.17 15.06
C ASN A 117 7.74 -16.19 13.58
N SER A 118 7.81 -15.05 12.86
CA SER A 118 7.29 -14.95 11.49
C SER A 118 7.93 -15.96 10.53
N GLY A 119 9.24 -16.19 10.66
CA GLY A 119 9.97 -17.14 9.81
C GLY A 119 9.63 -18.60 10.10
N ASP A 120 9.48 -18.97 11.38
CA ASP A 120 9.12 -20.34 11.76
C ASP A 120 7.69 -20.68 11.35
N ILE A 121 6.77 -19.72 11.48
CA ILE A 121 5.38 -19.86 11.01
C ILE A 121 5.35 -19.98 9.48
N GLU A 122 6.09 -19.14 8.76
CA GLU A 122 6.19 -19.23 7.29
C GLU A 122 6.68 -20.61 6.85
N ASN A 123 7.79 -21.09 7.44
CA ASN A 123 8.37 -22.40 7.12
C ASN A 123 7.38 -23.54 7.39
N LEU A 124 6.67 -23.49 8.52
CA LEU A 124 5.67 -24.49 8.87
C LEU A 124 4.50 -24.49 7.88
N LEU A 125 3.97 -23.31 7.54
CA LEU A 125 2.88 -23.16 6.57
C LEU A 125 3.29 -23.67 5.19
N ALA A 126 4.48 -23.29 4.72
CA ALA A 126 5.05 -23.73 3.44
C ALA A 126 5.29 -25.25 3.39
N ALA A 127 5.71 -25.86 4.50
CA ALA A 127 5.92 -27.31 4.59
C ALA A 127 4.60 -28.10 4.63
N ALA A 128 3.56 -27.55 5.26
CA ALA A 128 2.29 -28.24 5.46
C ALA A 128 1.32 -28.11 4.26
N ALA A 129 1.33 -26.98 3.55
CA ALA A 129 0.39 -26.72 2.45
C ALA A 129 0.40 -27.79 1.34
N PRO A 130 1.55 -28.30 0.85
CA PRO A 130 1.57 -29.33 -0.21
C PRO A 130 0.84 -30.62 0.17
N ALA A 131 0.91 -31.02 1.45
CA ALA A 131 0.25 -32.22 1.93
C ALA A 131 -1.28 -32.09 1.90
N LEU A 132 -1.80 -30.89 2.18
CA LEU A 132 -3.24 -30.59 2.14
C LEU A 132 -3.76 -30.47 0.71
N LEU A 133 -2.97 -29.86 -0.18
CA LEU A 133 -3.28 -29.73 -1.62
C LEU A 133 -3.31 -31.09 -2.33
N ALA A 134 -2.57 -32.08 -1.84
CA ALA A 134 -2.53 -33.42 -2.42
C ALA A 134 -3.74 -34.31 -2.02
N THR A 135 -4.62 -33.82 -1.16
CA THR A 135 -5.80 -34.59 -0.71
C THR A 135 -6.95 -34.52 -1.73
N SER A 136 -7.87 -35.48 -1.66
CA SER A 136 -9.11 -35.48 -2.44
C SER A 136 -10.29 -34.83 -1.71
N ALA A 137 -10.07 -34.29 -0.51
CA ALA A 137 -11.10 -33.64 0.30
C ALA A 137 -11.10 -32.13 -0.01
N PRO A 138 -12.15 -31.58 -0.65
CA PRO A 138 -12.16 -30.18 -1.12
C PRO A 138 -11.85 -29.17 -0.01
N GLN A 139 -12.39 -29.38 1.19
CA GLN A 139 -12.18 -28.50 2.35
C GLN A 139 -10.70 -28.43 2.79
N LEU A 140 -9.96 -29.52 2.62
CA LEU A 140 -8.53 -29.55 2.95
C LEU A 140 -7.69 -28.92 1.84
N VAL A 141 -8.12 -29.07 0.58
CA VAL A 141 -7.49 -28.36 -0.55
C VAL A 141 -7.63 -26.85 -0.37
N ASP A 142 -8.83 -26.34 -0.05
CA ASP A 142 -9.07 -24.91 0.22
C ASP A 142 -8.19 -24.38 1.36
N LEU A 143 -8.04 -25.17 2.43
CA LEU A 143 -7.14 -24.83 3.54
C LEU A 143 -5.67 -24.82 3.10
N GLY A 144 -5.27 -25.79 2.27
CA GLY A 144 -3.94 -25.84 1.67
C GLY A 144 -3.62 -24.61 0.82
N GLU A 145 -4.57 -24.15 0.01
CA GLU A 145 -4.46 -22.92 -0.78
C GLU A 145 -4.29 -21.69 0.11
N ALA A 146 -5.13 -21.56 1.15
CA ALA A 146 -5.03 -20.44 2.10
C ALA A 146 -3.68 -20.43 2.84
N MET A 147 -3.19 -21.60 3.28
CA MET A 147 -1.88 -21.72 3.93
C MET A 147 -0.73 -21.35 2.98
N GLN A 148 -0.81 -21.76 1.72
CA GLN A 148 0.17 -21.39 0.71
C GLN A 148 0.17 -19.89 0.44
N GLN A 149 -1.01 -19.27 0.31
CA GLN A 149 -1.14 -17.83 0.12
C GLN A 149 -0.48 -17.05 1.25
N ILE A 150 -0.75 -17.40 2.52
CA ILE A 150 -0.12 -16.74 3.67
C ILE A 150 1.40 -16.92 3.63
N ALA A 151 1.90 -18.13 3.37
CA ALA A 151 3.33 -18.39 3.32
C ALA A 151 4.06 -17.52 2.28
N VAL A 152 3.50 -17.37 1.08
CA VAL A 152 4.08 -16.52 0.01
C VAL A 152 3.99 -15.03 0.34
N SER A 153 2.96 -14.64 1.08
CA SER A 153 2.66 -13.25 1.43
C SER A 153 3.61 -12.65 2.48
N ILE A 154 4.12 -13.48 3.39
CA ILE A 154 5.00 -13.04 4.48
C ILE A 154 6.30 -12.37 3.95
N PRO A 155 7.05 -12.99 3.03
CA PRO A 155 8.21 -12.35 2.40
C PRO A 155 7.88 -11.03 1.70
N GLU A 156 6.74 -10.95 1.00
CA GLU A 156 6.32 -9.73 0.29
C GLU A 156 6.04 -8.60 1.30
N ALA A 157 5.35 -8.87 2.39
CA ALA A 157 5.09 -7.90 3.46
C ALA A 157 6.37 -7.37 4.12
N ILE A 158 7.36 -8.25 4.34
CA ILE A 158 8.68 -7.86 4.85
C ILE A 158 9.39 -6.94 3.85
N LYS A 159 9.34 -7.25 2.54
CA LYS A 159 9.93 -6.40 1.50
C LYS A 159 9.27 -5.03 1.42
N VAL A 160 7.94 -4.95 1.49
CA VAL A 160 7.21 -3.67 1.54
C VAL A 160 7.69 -2.81 2.71
N SER A 161 7.80 -3.41 3.90
CA SER A 161 8.30 -2.72 5.09
C SER A 161 9.75 -2.23 4.91
N ARG A 162 10.60 -3.06 4.30
CA ARG A 162 12.01 -2.72 4.02
C ARG A 162 12.11 -1.59 3.01
N TYR A 163 11.37 -1.64 1.91
CA TYR A 163 11.39 -0.59 0.88
C TYR A 163 10.85 0.73 1.42
N ALA A 164 9.82 0.71 2.26
CA ALA A 164 9.31 1.93 2.89
C ALA A 164 10.31 2.59 3.88
N SER A 165 11.30 1.86 4.38
CA SER A 165 12.26 2.36 5.37
C SER A 165 13.02 3.63 4.94
N ALA A 166 13.54 4.37 5.91
CA ALA A 166 14.31 5.60 5.69
C ALA A 166 15.55 5.41 4.81
N GLU A 167 16.12 4.20 4.79
CA GLU A 167 17.31 3.86 4.02
C GLU A 167 17.05 3.73 2.52
N LEU A 168 15.80 3.41 2.13
CA LEU A 168 15.44 3.14 0.73
C LEU A 168 14.47 4.20 0.19
N LEU A 169 13.17 4.04 0.41
CA LEU A 169 12.18 4.97 -0.13
C LEU A 169 11.78 6.08 0.85
N ASN A 170 12.12 5.96 2.13
CA ASN A 170 11.78 6.94 3.17
C ASN A 170 10.28 7.31 3.15
N ILE A 171 9.42 6.30 3.04
CA ILE A 171 7.96 6.45 3.02
C ILE A 171 7.44 6.18 4.44
N PRO A 172 6.74 7.13 5.07
CA PRO A 172 6.20 6.91 6.41
C PRO A 172 5.21 5.73 6.45
N VAL A 173 5.50 4.73 7.29
CA VAL A 173 4.57 3.61 7.55
C VAL A 173 3.74 3.90 8.79
N ASN A 174 2.43 3.67 8.73
CA ASN A 174 1.47 3.80 9.86
C ASN A 174 1.56 5.13 10.62
N LYS A 175 1.94 6.20 9.91
CA LYS A 175 2.00 7.56 10.44
C LYS A 175 0.83 8.38 9.92
N LEU A 176 0.01 8.86 10.86
CA LEU A 176 -1.09 9.77 10.55
C LEU A 176 -0.56 11.15 10.13
N PRO A 177 -1.29 11.88 9.27
CA PRO A 177 -0.95 13.27 8.94
C PRO A 177 -0.77 14.08 10.23
N ARG A 178 0.32 14.85 10.33
CA ARG A 178 0.66 15.72 11.48
C ARG A 178 0.91 15.01 12.83
N SER A 179 0.94 13.69 12.88
CA SER A 179 1.27 12.97 14.13
C SER A 179 2.77 13.00 14.42
N ARG A 180 3.13 13.38 15.66
CA ARG A 180 4.48 13.19 16.23
C ARG A 180 4.64 11.85 16.95
N GLU A 181 3.56 11.07 17.07
CA GLU A 181 3.61 9.76 17.73
C GLU A 181 4.39 8.75 16.87
N LYS A 182 5.04 7.78 17.53
CA LYS A 182 5.63 6.61 16.86
C LYS A 182 4.53 5.87 16.08
N PRO A 183 4.85 5.30 14.91
CA PRO A 183 3.89 4.53 14.13
C PRO A 183 3.35 3.37 14.98
N LYS A 184 2.03 3.28 15.07
CA LYS A 184 1.31 2.21 15.76
C LYS A 184 0.44 1.52 14.72
N LEU A 185 0.19 0.21 14.90
CA LEU A 185 -0.91 -0.50 14.23
C LEU A 185 -2.14 0.43 14.18
N LEU A 186 -2.68 0.64 12.98
CA LEU A 186 -3.89 1.41 12.73
C LEU A 186 -5.11 0.57 13.12
N MET A 187 -5.15 0.10 14.37
CA MET A 187 -6.33 -0.51 14.95
C MET A 187 -7.01 0.47 15.92
N TYR A 188 -8.34 0.50 15.83
CA TYR A 188 -9.21 1.14 16.80
C TYR A 188 -8.83 0.70 18.21
N ARG A 189 -8.66 1.67 19.12
CA ARG A 189 -8.54 1.44 20.56
C ARG A 189 -9.79 2.05 21.19
N GLU A 190 -10.46 1.29 22.06
CA GLU A 190 -11.59 1.82 22.85
C GLU A 190 -11.23 3.20 23.42
N GLY A 191 -12.09 4.19 23.15
CA GLY A 191 -11.94 5.56 23.66
C GLY A 191 -11.06 6.52 22.83
N ARG A 192 -10.51 6.13 21.66
CA ARG A 192 -9.90 7.09 20.72
C ARG A 192 -10.86 7.48 19.60
N ASN A 193 -11.05 8.78 19.38
CA ASN A 193 -11.80 9.30 18.24
C ASN A 193 -11.09 9.00 16.91
N PRO A 194 -11.83 8.76 15.82
CA PRO A 194 -11.25 8.64 14.47
C PRO A 194 -10.37 9.85 14.15
N SER A 195 -9.17 9.60 13.64
CA SER A 195 -8.29 10.67 13.18
C SER A 195 -8.85 11.29 11.89
N ARG A 196 -9.06 12.61 11.89
CA ARG A 196 -9.36 13.35 10.66
C ARG A 196 -8.05 13.65 9.91
N SER A 197 -7.98 13.31 8.63
CA SER A 197 -6.96 13.83 7.73
C SER A 197 -7.33 15.26 7.35
N ASP A 198 -7.10 16.22 8.24
CA ASP A 198 -7.39 17.63 7.98
C ASP A 198 -6.36 18.24 7.02
N ARG A 199 -6.46 17.84 5.75
CA ARG A 199 -6.29 18.76 4.62
C ARG A 199 -7.59 19.51 4.27
N CYS A 200 -8.71 19.20 4.92
CA CYS A 200 -9.91 20.04 4.91
C CYS A 200 -9.70 21.29 5.78
N VAL A 201 -9.02 22.29 5.25
CA VAL A 201 -9.11 23.65 5.78
C VAL A 201 -9.51 24.57 4.64
N SER A 202 -10.77 25.00 4.66
CA SER A 202 -11.10 26.35 4.22
C SER A 202 -11.92 27.05 5.32
N PRO A 203 -11.52 28.27 5.75
CA PRO A 203 -12.28 29.07 6.69
C PRO A 203 -13.43 29.73 5.92
N LEU A 204 -14.53 29.00 5.72
CA LEU A 204 -15.77 29.64 5.32
C LEU A 204 -16.33 30.35 6.55
N SER A 205 -16.02 31.64 6.60
CA SER A 205 -16.65 32.65 7.44
C SER A 205 -18.13 32.34 7.61
N VAL A 206 -18.56 32.07 8.84
CA VAL A 206 -19.96 32.15 9.24
C VAL A 206 -20.37 33.60 9.07
N ARG A 207 -20.83 33.97 7.87
CA ARG A 207 -21.58 35.20 7.65
C ARG A 207 -22.87 35.08 8.46
N ARG A 208 -22.98 35.91 9.48
CA ARG A 208 -24.19 36.14 10.27
C ARG A 208 -25.39 36.31 9.32
N ARG A 209 -26.47 35.57 9.59
CA ARG A 209 -27.77 35.80 8.93
C ARG A 209 -28.24 37.23 9.22
N PRO A 210 -28.78 37.98 8.23
CA PRO A 210 -29.53 39.19 8.54
C PRO A 210 -30.89 38.78 9.09
N SER A 211 -31.24 39.34 10.24
CA SER A 211 -32.60 39.35 10.78
C SER A 211 -33.53 40.05 9.78
N TRP A 212 -34.49 39.31 9.22
CA TRP A 212 -35.62 39.94 8.55
C TRP A 212 -36.70 40.22 9.59
N ARG A 213 -36.80 41.50 9.97
CA ARG A 213 -38.04 42.08 10.50
C ARG A 213 -39.01 42.25 9.33
N ARG A 214 -40.21 41.71 9.46
CA ARG A 214 -41.50 42.39 9.22
C ARG A 214 -42.57 41.61 9.93
#